data_AF-A0A849QI62-F1
#
_entry.id   AF-A0A849QI62-F1
#
_cell.length_a   1.000
_cell.length_b   1.000
_cell.length_c   1.000
_cell.angle_alpha   90.00
_cell.angle_beta   90.00
_cell.angle_gamma   90.00
#
_symmetry.space_group_name_H-M   'P 1'
#
loop_
_entity.id
_entity.type
_entity.pdbx_description
1 polymer ?
#
loop_
_entity_poly.entity_id
_entity_poly.type
_entity_poly.pdbx_seq_one_letter_code
_entity_poly.pdbx_strand_id
1 'polypeptide(L)'
;MKQVTGTKADRSNPDASGRTRRVLEQFREASKQAEACLANEEYQQAMALFFEASQSADEMHVRFLSLMMKTAPTAAHRSLVLEVLGWRLRYFTAQYDYHLAVAQTLQGLPREEWVARLETILVLSQSLVGSLLPILKEVKEPNIRRRIEELLSDWVIGVERLVSYLKTWSMASAQASRVLEWAYDNGLAVPFGVQK
;
A
#
# COMPACT_ATOMS: atom_id res chain seq x y z
N MET A 1 -40.48 -0.01 -33.43
CA MET A 1 -39.83 0.05 -32.11
C MET A 1 -39.10 -1.27 -31.87
N LYS A 2 -37.77 -1.30 -32.02
CA LYS A 2 -36.96 -2.49 -31.72
C LYS A 2 -36.64 -2.48 -30.23
N GLN A 3 -37.10 -3.51 -29.51
CA GLN A 3 -36.76 -3.76 -28.11
C GLN A 3 -35.26 -4.01 -28.00
N VAL A 4 -34.59 -3.18 -27.21
CA VAL A 4 -33.20 -3.37 -26.78
C VAL A 4 -33.24 -4.45 -25.70
N THR A 5 -32.79 -5.65 -26.05
CA THR A 5 -32.59 -6.75 -25.11
C THR A 5 -31.45 -6.39 -24.17
N GLY A 6 -31.78 -6.32 -22.88
CA GLY A 6 -30.83 -6.05 -21.80
C GLY A 6 -29.66 -7.02 -21.84
N THR A 7 -28.47 -6.45 -21.93
CA THR A 7 -27.19 -7.14 -21.76
C THR A 7 -27.19 -7.79 -20.39
N LYS A 8 -27.06 -9.13 -20.38
CA LYS A 8 -26.96 -9.96 -19.19
C LYS A 8 -25.99 -9.34 -18.19
N ALA A 9 -26.49 -9.08 -16.97
CA ALA A 9 -25.67 -8.83 -15.81
C ALA A 9 -24.60 -9.94 -15.73
N ASP A 10 -23.35 -9.51 -15.77
CA ASP A 10 -22.20 -10.37 -15.59
C ASP A 10 -22.35 -11.07 -14.23
N ARG A 11 -22.30 -12.41 -14.24
CA ARG A 11 -22.49 -13.23 -13.05
C ARG A 11 -21.28 -13.00 -12.15
N SER A 12 -21.42 -12.08 -11.20
CA SER A 12 -20.43 -11.89 -10.13
C SER A 12 -20.21 -13.24 -9.45
N ASN A 13 -18.96 -13.69 -9.45
CA ASN A 13 -18.54 -14.97 -8.90
C ASN A 13 -18.98 -15.06 -7.43
N PRO A 14 -19.91 -15.96 -7.04
CA PRO A 14 -20.47 -16.01 -5.69
C PRO A 14 -19.40 -16.22 -4.61
N ASP A 15 -18.30 -16.88 -4.95
CA ASP A 15 -17.14 -17.09 -4.07
C ASP A 15 -16.41 -15.80 -3.72
N ALA A 16 -16.42 -14.78 -4.59
CA ALA A 16 -15.76 -13.50 -4.33
C ALA A 16 -16.53 -12.67 -3.30
N SER A 17 -17.87 -12.73 -3.33
CA SER A 17 -18.75 -12.06 -2.37
C SER A 17 -18.64 -12.66 -0.97
N GLY A 18 -18.63 -14.00 -0.87
CA GLY A 18 -18.45 -14.71 0.40
C GLY A 18 -17.08 -14.44 1.05
N ARG A 19 -16.02 -14.36 0.25
CA ARG A 19 -14.67 -14.03 0.75
C ARG A 19 -14.59 -12.58 1.25
N THR A 20 -15.12 -11.60 0.52
CA THR A 20 -15.10 -10.19 0.95
C THR A 20 -15.92 -9.96 2.23
N ARG A 21 -17.08 -10.63 2.35
CA ARG A 21 -17.90 -10.58 3.57
C ARG A 21 -17.14 -11.12 4.78
N ARG A 22 -16.41 -12.23 4.62
CA ARG A 22 -15.60 -12.81 5.69
C ARG A 22 -14.51 -11.86 6.18
N VAL A 23 -13.79 -11.19 5.28
CA VAL A 23 -12.76 -10.21 5.66
C VAL A 23 -13.38 -9.03 6.43
N LEU A 24 -14.56 -8.56 6.01
CA LEU A 24 -15.28 -7.51 6.73
C LEU A 24 -15.73 -7.96 8.13
N GLU A 25 -16.19 -9.19 8.26
CA GLU A 25 -16.56 -9.77 9.56
C GLU A 25 -15.34 -9.92 10.48
N GLN A 26 -14.20 -10.38 9.96
CA GLN A 26 -12.92 -10.43 10.67
C GLN A 26 -12.47 -9.04 11.15
N PHE A 27 -12.50 -8.04 10.27
CA PHE A 27 -12.18 -6.66 10.62
C PHE A 27 -13.03 -6.14 11.78
N ARG A 28 -14.35 -6.32 11.68
CA ARG A 28 -15.30 -5.84 12.70
C ARG A 28 -15.11 -6.52 14.04
N GLU A 29 -14.92 -7.84 14.02
CA GLU A 29 -14.75 -8.62 15.24
C GLU A 29 -13.43 -8.28 15.93
N ALA A 30 -12.32 -8.24 15.18
CA ALA A 30 -11.01 -7.85 15.71
C ALA A 30 -11.03 -6.43 16.29
N SER A 31 -11.64 -5.47 15.60
CA SER A 31 -11.75 -4.08 16.07
C SER A 31 -12.57 -3.98 17.37
N LYS A 32 -13.71 -4.67 17.43
CA LYS A 32 -14.57 -4.70 18.61
C LYS A 32 -13.87 -5.34 19.81
N GLN A 33 -13.17 -6.45 19.60
CA GLN A 33 -12.40 -7.11 20.65
C GLN A 33 -11.23 -6.23 21.11
N ALA A 34 -10.56 -5.53 20.19
CA ALA A 34 -9.47 -4.62 20.51
C ALA A 34 -9.94 -3.47 21.42
N GLU A 35 -11.10 -2.87 21.11
CA GLU A 35 -11.70 -1.82 21.94
C GLU A 35 -12.08 -2.33 23.34
N ALA A 36 -12.59 -3.57 23.44
CA ALA A 36 -12.89 -4.19 24.72
C ALA A 36 -11.62 -4.44 25.55
N CYS A 37 -10.57 -4.99 24.94
CA CYS A 37 -9.26 -5.15 25.58
C CYS A 37 -8.68 -3.80 26.03
N LEU A 38 -8.82 -2.74 25.21
CA LEU A 38 -8.36 -1.40 25.57
C LEU A 38 -9.10 -0.84 26.79
N ALA A 39 -10.42 -1.02 26.85
CA ALA A 39 -11.24 -0.61 27.99
C ALA A 39 -10.88 -1.36 29.28
N ASN A 40 -10.35 -2.59 29.16
CA ASN A 40 -9.88 -3.41 30.27
C ASN A 40 -8.37 -3.25 30.56
N GLU A 41 -7.69 -2.27 29.92
CA GLU A 41 -6.25 -2.02 30.07
C GLU A 41 -5.35 -3.18 29.59
N GLU A 42 -5.87 -4.08 28.77
CA GLU A 42 -5.15 -5.19 28.14
C GLU A 42 -4.39 -4.70 26.88
N TYR A 43 -3.47 -3.74 27.06
CA TYR A 43 -2.87 -2.99 25.95
C TYR A 43 -2.15 -3.83 24.91
N GLN A 44 -1.44 -4.88 25.34
CA GLN A 44 -0.70 -5.76 24.41
C GLN A 44 -1.66 -6.56 23.52
N GLN A 45 -2.76 -7.04 24.08
CA GLN A 45 -3.77 -7.79 23.34
C GLN A 45 -4.58 -6.87 22.42
N ALA A 46 -4.94 -5.68 22.92
CA ALA A 46 -5.57 -4.65 22.10
C ALA A 46 -4.71 -4.28 20.88
N MET A 47 -3.40 -4.10 21.08
CA MET A 47 -2.46 -3.80 20.00
C MET A 47 -2.38 -4.92 18.96
N ALA A 48 -2.33 -6.18 19.38
CA ALA A 48 -2.33 -7.32 18.46
C ALA A 48 -3.63 -7.41 17.63
N LEU A 49 -4.78 -7.18 18.26
CA LEU A 49 -6.08 -7.20 17.59
C LEU A 49 -6.27 -6.01 16.64
N PHE A 50 -5.79 -4.81 16.99
CA PHE A 50 -5.77 -3.69 16.05
C PHE A 50 -4.85 -3.94 14.86
N PHE A 51 -3.73 -4.64 15.08
CA PHE A 51 -2.87 -5.06 13.98
C PHE A 51 -3.58 -6.06 13.04
N GLU A 52 -4.29 -7.06 13.58
CA GLU A 52 -5.11 -7.98 12.78
C GLU A 52 -6.22 -7.25 12.00
N ALA A 53 -6.90 -6.28 12.64
CA ALA A 53 -7.87 -5.44 11.97
C ALA A 53 -7.23 -4.64 10.82
N SER A 54 -6.03 -4.08 11.03
CA SER A 54 -5.32 -3.35 9.97
C SER A 54 -4.99 -4.24 8.75
N GLN A 55 -4.58 -5.50 8.97
CA GLN A 55 -4.35 -6.44 7.87
C GLN A 55 -5.63 -6.74 7.09
N SER A 56 -6.76 -6.90 7.77
CA SER A 56 -8.06 -7.10 7.13
C SER A 56 -8.48 -5.86 6.33
N ALA A 57 -8.18 -4.65 6.83
CA ALA A 57 -8.43 -3.40 6.13
C ALA A 57 -7.58 -3.28 4.85
N ASP A 58 -6.31 -3.66 4.91
CA ASP A 58 -5.41 -3.69 3.76
C ASP A 58 -5.92 -4.67 2.69
N GLU A 59 -6.38 -5.86 3.08
CA GLU A 59 -6.97 -6.82 2.13
C GLU A 59 -8.26 -6.27 1.48
N MET A 60 -9.13 -5.63 2.27
CA MET A 60 -10.33 -4.97 1.73
C MET A 60 -9.97 -3.83 0.77
N HIS A 61 -8.95 -3.05 1.09
CA HIS A 61 -8.46 -1.98 0.23
C HIS A 61 -8.01 -2.49 -1.14
N VAL A 62 -7.18 -3.56 -1.17
CA VAL A 62 -6.75 -4.22 -2.42
C VAL A 62 -7.95 -4.68 -3.24
N ARG A 63 -8.90 -5.38 -2.60
CA ARG A 63 -10.12 -5.87 -3.27
C ARG A 63 -10.95 -4.74 -3.86
N PHE A 64 -11.09 -3.64 -3.13
CA PHE A 64 -11.82 -2.47 -3.58
C PHE A 64 -11.14 -1.82 -4.79
N LEU A 65 -9.81 -1.63 -4.75
CA LEU A 65 -9.07 -1.08 -5.89
C LEU A 65 -9.18 -1.97 -7.13
N SER A 66 -8.99 -3.29 -6.98
CA SER A 66 -9.17 -4.23 -8.09
C SER A 66 -10.57 -4.18 -8.68
N LEU A 67 -11.61 -4.06 -7.84
CA LEU A 67 -12.98 -3.91 -8.32
C LEU A 67 -13.15 -2.60 -9.09
N MET A 68 -12.68 -1.47 -8.55
CA MET A 68 -12.75 -0.18 -9.25
C MET A 68 -12.05 -0.22 -10.60
N MET A 69 -10.87 -0.84 -10.69
CA MET A 69 -10.14 -0.97 -11.95
C MET A 69 -10.92 -1.82 -12.97
N LYS A 70 -11.57 -2.91 -12.53
CA LYS A 70 -12.36 -3.81 -13.38
C LYS A 70 -13.68 -3.19 -13.84
N THR A 71 -14.37 -2.45 -12.97
CA THR A 71 -15.71 -1.91 -13.26
C THR A 71 -15.68 -0.49 -13.82
N ALA A 72 -14.53 0.17 -13.81
CA ALA A 72 -14.36 1.50 -14.39
C ALA A 72 -14.83 1.54 -15.85
N PRO A 73 -15.75 2.46 -16.20
CA PRO A 73 -16.40 2.47 -17.52
C PRO A 73 -15.46 2.90 -18.64
N THR A 74 -14.41 3.67 -18.32
CA THR A 74 -13.44 4.15 -19.30
C THR A 74 -12.02 4.08 -18.75
N ALA A 75 -11.04 4.07 -19.65
CA ALA A 75 -9.62 4.16 -19.29
C ALA A 75 -9.29 5.43 -18.50
N ALA A 76 -10.00 6.54 -18.75
CA ALA A 76 -9.80 7.79 -18.01
C ALA A 76 -10.12 7.64 -16.50
N HIS A 77 -11.14 6.88 -16.14
CA HIS A 77 -11.46 6.60 -14.73
C HIS A 77 -10.37 5.76 -14.07
N ARG A 78 -9.86 4.73 -14.76
CA ARG A 78 -8.73 3.93 -14.28
C ARG A 78 -7.47 4.78 -14.09
N SER A 79 -7.16 5.64 -15.07
CA SER A 79 -6.03 6.57 -14.98
C SER A 79 -6.19 7.53 -13.80
N LEU A 80 -7.39 8.06 -13.56
CA LEU A 80 -7.65 8.93 -12.42
C LEU A 80 -7.41 8.22 -11.08
N VAL A 81 -7.89 6.98 -10.93
CA VAL A 81 -7.63 6.17 -9.73
C VAL A 81 -6.13 6.04 -9.51
N LEU A 82 -5.37 5.75 -10.56
CA LEU A 82 -3.92 5.61 -10.48
C LEU A 82 -3.21 6.92 -10.19
N GLU A 83 -3.69 8.05 -10.70
CA GLU A 83 -3.12 9.35 -10.34
C GLU A 83 -3.38 9.71 -8.88
N VAL A 84 -4.53 9.34 -8.32
CA VAL A 84 -4.79 9.50 -6.88
C VAL A 84 -3.85 8.63 -6.05
N LEU A 85 -3.67 7.36 -6.42
CA LEU A 85 -2.74 6.45 -5.73
C LEU A 85 -1.29 6.93 -5.89
N GLY A 86 -0.89 7.37 -7.08
CA GLY A 86 0.43 7.91 -7.36
C GLY A 86 0.69 9.22 -6.62
N TRP A 87 -0.31 10.10 -6.50
CA TRP A 87 -0.20 11.29 -5.66
C TRP A 87 0.00 10.92 -4.20
N ARG A 88 -0.74 9.93 -3.68
CA ARG A 88 -0.58 9.44 -2.31
C ARG A 88 0.81 8.85 -2.08
N LEU A 89 1.34 8.11 -3.05
CA LEU A 89 2.70 7.56 -2.97
C LEU A 89 3.76 8.65 -2.96
N ARG A 90 3.64 9.64 -3.85
CA ARG A 90 4.53 10.83 -3.87
C ARG A 90 4.44 11.65 -2.60
N TYR A 91 3.25 11.73 -1.99
CA TYR A 91 3.09 12.37 -0.69
C TYR A 91 3.90 11.64 0.37
N PHE A 92 3.85 10.30 0.44
CA PHE A 92 4.67 9.53 1.37
C PHE A 92 6.16 9.72 1.13
N THR A 93 6.62 9.72 -0.13
CA THR A 93 8.04 9.95 -0.43
C THR A 93 8.50 11.34 0.01
N ALA A 94 7.70 12.38 -0.23
CA ALA A 94 8.00 13.73 0.26
C ALA A 94 8.03 13.80 1.80
N GLN A 95 7.20 13.01 2.48
CA GLN A 95 7.24 12.91 3.93
C GLN A 95 8.54 12.25 4.43
N TYR A 96 9.15 11.32 3.69
CA TYR A 96 10.47 10.78 4.05
C TYR A 96 11.50 11.88 4.12
N ASP A 97 11.61 12.67 3.05
CA ASP A 97 12.58 13.75 2.95
C ASP A 97 12.38 14.76 4.08
N TYR A 98 11.13 15.10 4.40
CA TYR A 98 10.81 15.99 5.52
C TYR A 98 11.23 15.41 6.87
N HIS A 99 10.80 14.20 7.21
CA HIS A 99 11.09 13.60 8.52
C HIS A 99 12.59 13.35 8.70
N LEU A 100 13.25 12.96 7.61
CA LEU A 100 14.67 12.74 7.59
C LEU A 100 15.43 14.06 7.79
N ALA A 101 15.05 15.14 7.09
CA ALA A 101 15.64 16.46 7.28
C ALA A 101 15.49 16.98 8.71
N VAL A 102 14.33 16.75 9.35
CA VAL A 102 14.13 17.10 10.77
C VAL A 102 15.03 16.26 11.66
N ALA A 103 15.06 14.94 11.47
CA ALA A 103 15.89 14.02 12.25
C ALA A 103 17.38 14.40 12.22
N GLN A 104 17.88 14.88 11.07
CA GLN A 104 19.26 15.36 10.93
C GLN A 104 19.62 16.55 11.83
N THR A 105 18.64 17.40 12.17
CA THR A 105 18.87 18.58 13.01
C THR A 105 18.82 18.25 14.51
N LEU A 106 18.49 17.01 14.86
CA LEU A 106 18.26 16.56 16.23
C LEU A 106 19.33 15.56 16.68
N GLN A 107 19.46 15.39 18.00
CA GLN A 107 20.32 14.39 18.64
C GLN A 107 19.56 13.67 19.75
N GLY A 108 19.98 12.44 20.07
CA GLY A 108 19.36 11.63 21.13
C GLY A 108 17.92 11.20 20.82
N LEU A 109 17.11 11.03 21.87
CA LEU A 109 15.74 10.50 21.79
C LEU A 109 14.83 11.22 20.77
N PRO A 110 14.83 12.58 20.66
CA PRO A 110 14.04 13.25 19.64
C PRO A 110 14.35 12.76 18.22
N ARG A 111 15.63 12.53 17.89
CA ARG A 111 16.01 12.03 16.57
C ARG A 111 15.43 10.64 16.31
N GLU A 112 15.47 9.75 17.30
CA GLU A 112 14.97 8.37 17.17
C GLU A 112 13.45 8.34 16.95
N GLU A 113 12.69 9.20 17.65
CA GLU A 113 11.25 9.32 17.42
C GLU A 113 10.92 9.75 15.99
N TRP A 114 11.69 10.70 15.42
CA TRP A 114 11.51 11.13 14.04
C TRP A 114 11.86 10.04 13.04
N VAL A 115 12.90 9.23 13.31
CA VAL A 115 13.23 8.04 12.51
C VAL A 115 12.11 7.00 12.60
N ALA A 116 11.56 6.72 13.78
CA ALA A 116 10.45 5.77 13.95
C ALA A 116 9.17 6.22 13.21
N ARG A 117 8.88 7.52 13.19
CA ARG A 117 7.78 8.08 12.38
C ARG A 117 8.04 7.88 10.89
N LEU A 118 9.27 8.14 10.43
CA LEU A 118 9.66 7.90 9.05
C LEU A 118 9.48 6.42 8.67
N GLU A 119 9.90 5.49 9.52
CA GLU A 119 9.70 4.04 9.33
C GLU A 119 8.23 3.67 9.20
N THR A 120 7.36 4.29 9.99
CA THR A 120 5.91 4.10 9.90
C THR A 120 5.37 4.54 8.53
N ILE A 121 5.78 5.71 8.04
CA ILE A 121 5.38 6.22 6.72
C ILE A 121 5.94 5.33 5.60
N LEU A 122 7.11 4.72 5.82
CA LEU A 122 7.70 3.78 4.88
C LEU A 122 6.89 2.49 4.77
N VAL A 123 6.42 1.95 5.90
CA VAL A 123 5.50 0.80 5.90
C VAL A 123 4.18 1.14 5.20
N LEU A 124 3.64 2.34 5.42
CA LEU A 124 2.41 2.76 4.75
C LEU A 124 2.55 2.86 3.22
N SER A 125 3.69 3.35 2.71
CA SER A 125 3.91 3.34 1.27
C SER A 125 4.16 1.94 0.72
N GLN A 126 4.85 1.07 1.47
CA GLN A 126 5.03 -0.32 1.10
C GLN A 126 3.67 -1.02 0.96
N SER A 127 2.73 -0.80 1.88
CA SER A 127 1.36 -1.34 1.78
C SER A 127 0.64 -0.83 0.53
N LEU A 128 0.74 0.47 0.23
CA LEU A 128 0.18 1.05 -1.01
C LEU A 128 0.82 0.48 -2.28
N VAL A 129 2.14 0.26 -2.28
CA VAL A 129 2.83 -0.40 -3.40
C VAL A 129 2.38 -1.85 -3.52
N GLY A 130 2.26 -2.56 -2.39
CA GLY A 130 1.73 -3.91 -2.33
C GLY A 130 0.33 -4.01 -2.94
N SER A 131 -0.52 -2.99 -2.79
CA SER A 131 -1.85 -2.96 -3.39
C SER A 131 -1.85 -2.70 -4.91
N LEU A 132 -0.80 -2.06 -5.45
CA LEU A 132 -0.62 -1.86 -6.88
C LEU A 132 -0.14 -3.13 -7.61
N LEU A 133 0.57 -4.05 -6.94
CA LEU A 133 1.13 -5.25 -7.59
C LEU A 133 0.06 -6.20 -8.17
N PRO A 134 -1.03 -6.53 -7.45
CA PRO A 134 -2.13 -7.30 -8.02
C PRO A 134 -2.78 -6.59 -9.22
N ILE A 135 -2.92 -5.27 -9.15
CA ILE A 135 -3.50 -4.46 -10.24
C ILE A 135 -2.61 -4.54 -11.48
N LEU A 136 -1.29 -4.43 -11.33
CA LEU A 136 -0.32 -4.57 -12.41
C LEU A 136 -0.45 -5.91 -13.15
N LYS A 137 -0.72 -7.00 -12.41
CA LYS A 137 -0.91 -8.35 -12.98
C LYS A 137 -2.23 -8.52 -13.73
N GLU A 138 -3.26 -7.75 -13.38
CA GLU A 138 -4.61 -7.89 -13.92
C GLU A 138 -4.92 -6.92 -15.07
N VAL A 139 -4.30 -5.74 -15.08
CA VAL A 139 -4.52 -4.71 -16.10
C VAL A 139 -4.01 -5.17 -17.46
N LYS A 140 -4.84 -4.97 -18.50
CA LYS A 140 -4.49 -5.29 -19.89
C LYS A 140 -4.02 -4.08 -20.69
N GLU A 141 -4.42 -2.87 -20.29
CA GLU A 141 -4.11 -1.64 -21.02
C GLU A 141 -2.62 -1.27 -20.87
N PRO A 142 -1.86 -1.16 -21.97
CA PRO A 142 -0.43 -0.89 -21.92
C PRO A 142 -0.07 0.44 -21.24
N ASN A 143 -0.85 1.50 -21.49
CA ASN A 143 -0.60 2.83 -20.91
C ASN A 143 -0.77 2.81 -19.38
N ILE A 144 -1.78 2.08 -18.90
CA ILE A 144 -2.04 1.96 -17.47
C ILE A 144 -0.94 1.13 -16.80
N ARG A 145 -0.60 0.00 -17.41
CA ARG A 145 0.49 -0.86 -16.95
C ARG A 145 1.80 -0.08 -16.82
N ARG A 146 2.20 0.62 -17.89
CA ARG A 146 3.40 1.45 -17.92
C ARG A 146 3.38 2.50 -16.81
N ARG A 147 2.23 3.14 -16.57
CA ARG A 147 2.11 4.14 -15.51
C ARG A 147 2.33 3.55 -14.13
N ILE A 148 1.83 2.35 -13.86
CA ILE A 148 2.08 1.64 -12.61
C ILE A 148 3.56 1.29 -12.50
N GLU A 149 4.17 0.75 -13.55
CA GLU A 149 5.60 0.40 -13.60
C GLU A 149 6.50 1.62 -13.30
N GLU A 150 6.19 2.79 -13.88
CA GLU A 150 6.87 4.07 -13.59
C GLU A 150 6.72 4.46 -12.12
N LEU A 151 5.51 4.42 -11.55
CA LEU A 151 5.28 4.74 -10.14
C LEU A 151 6.05 3.82 -9.19
N LEU A 152 6.12 2.52 -9.51
CA LEU A 152 6.85 1.53 -8.72
C LEU A 152 8.35 1.78 -8.80
N SER A 153 8.89 2.04 -10.00
CA SER A 153 10.30 2.36 -10.19
C SER A 153 10.71 3.63 -9.44
N ASP A 154 9.91 4.70 -9.53
CA ASP A 154 10.16 5.96 -8.83
C ASP A 154 10.19 5.76 -7.31
N TRP A 155 9.28 4.93 -6.79
CA TRP A 155 9.24 4.61 -5.37
C TRP A 155 10.47 3.81 -4.92
N VAL A 156 10.89 2.78 -5.66
CA VAL A 156 12.10 1.99 -5.32
C VAL A 156 13.33 2.90 -5.25
N ILE A 157 13.52 3.77 -6.25
CA ILE A 157 14.62 4.75 -6.26
C ILE A 157 14.55 5.66 -5.03
N GLY A 158 13.34 6.08 -4.63
CA GLY A 158 13.12 6.85 -3.41
C GLY A 158 13.54 6.10 -2.14
N VAL A 159 13.18 4.82 -2.03
CA VAL A 159 13.57 3.97 -0.89
C VAL A 159 15.09 3.72 -0.86
N GLU A 160 15.71 3.44 -2.01
CA GLU A 160 17.18 3.27 -2.11
C GLU A 160 17.91 4.52 -1.63
N ARG A 161 17.46 5.70 -2.08
CA ARG A 161 18.01 6.98 -1.66
C ARG A 161 17.84 7.18 -0.15
N LEU A 162 16.66 6.88 0.38
CA LEU A 162 16.39 6.96 1.81
C LEU A 162 17.32 6.06 2.63
N VAL A 163 17.49 4.80 2.23
CA VAL A 163 18.41 3.85 2.89
C VAL A 163 19.84 4.37 2.84
N SER A 164 20.28 4.91 1.70
CA SER A 164 21.60 5.51 1.55
C SER A 164 21.83 6.69 2.50
N TYR A 165 20.85 7.58 2.62
CA TYR A 165 20.93 8.73 3.53
C TYR A 165 20.93 8.31 5.01
N LEU A 166 20.06 7.38 5.40
CA LEU A 166 20.03 6.84 6.75
C LEU A 166 21.38 6.21 7.14
N LYS A 167 22.01 5.45 6.23
CA LYS A 167 23.36 4.90 6.43
C LYS A 167 24.41 5.99 6.56
N THR A 168 24.42 6.96 5.65
CA THR A 168 25.39 8.07 5.63
C THR A 168 25.35 8.88 6.92
N TRP A 169 24.17 9.03 7.52
CA TRP A 169 23.96 9.83 8.74
C TRP A 169 23.98 9.01 10.03
N SER A 170 24.44 7.75 9.97
CA SER A 170 24.49 6.84 11.13
C SER A 170 23.13 6.67 11.83
N MET A 171 22.04 6.78 11.08
CA MET A 171 20.65 6.56 11.51
C MET A 171 20.15 5.23 10.96
N ALA A 172 20.91 4.15 11.19
CA ALA A 172 20.62 2.86 10.59
C ALA A 172 19.18 2.40 10.92
N SER A 173 18.38 2.16 9.88
CA SER A 173 17.02 1.63 9.99
C SER A 173 16.97 0.22 9.42
N ALA A 174 16.71 -0.75 10.29
CA ALA A 174 16.43 -2.13 9.88
C ALA A 174 15.13 -2.20 9.06
N GLN A 175 14.14 -1.37 9.38
CA GLN A 175 12.89 -1.32 8.64
C GLN A 175 13.10 -0.86 7.20
N ALA A 176 13.88 0.20 6.96
CA ALA A 176 14.13 0.69 5.62
C ALA A 176 14.89 -0.33 4.76
N SER A 177 15.83 -1.05 5.35
CA SER A 177 16.55 -2.13 4.66
C SER A 177 15.62 -3.29 4.30
N ARG A 178 14.73 -3.71 5.21
CA ARG A 178 13.73 -4.76 4.96
C ARG A 178 12.73 -4.39 3.87
N VAL A 179 12.31 -3.13 3.82
CA VAL A 179 11.39 -2.64 2.77
C VAL A 179 12.07 -2.67 1.41
N LEU A 180 13.35 -2.30 1.33
CA LEU A 180 14.12 -2.36 0.10
C LEU A 180 14.34 -3.80 -0.37
N GLU A 181 14.70 -4.70 0.56
CA GLU A 181 14.83 -6.14 0.28
C GLU A 181 13.51 -6.73 -0.22
N TRP A 182 12.39 -6.41 0.44
CA TRP A 182 11.05 -6.80 -0.02
C TRP A 182 10.76 -6.30 -1.44
N ALA A 183 11.17 -5.09 -1.80
CA ALA A 183 10.98 -4.56 -3.15
C ALA A 183 11.79 -5.36 -4.19
N TYR A 184 13.00 -5.79 -3.84
CA TYR A 184 13.84 -6.64 -4.67
C TYR A 184 13.25 -8.04 -4.84
N ASP A 185 12.77 -8.65 -3.76
CA ASP A 185 12.11 -9.97 -3.77
C ASP A 185 10.84 -9.98 -4.63
N ASN A 186 10.16 -8.82 -4.72
CA ASN A 186 8.98 -8.64 -5.58
C ASN A 186 9.32 -8.19 -7.01
N GLY A 187 10.60 -8.15 -7.38
CA GLY A 187 11.07 -7.85 -8.73
C GLY A 187 10.93 -6.40 -9.15
N LEU A 188 10.87 -5.45 -8.21
CA LEU A 188 10.59 -4.04 -8.50
C LEU A 188 11.84 -3.24 -8.92
N ALA A 189 13.04 -3.78 -8.71
CA ALA A 189 14.30 -3.08 -8.99
C ALA A 189 14.97 -3.44 -10.32
N VAL A 190 14.34 -4.31 -11.11
CA VAL A 190 14.78 -4.56 -12.49
C VAL A 190 14.04 -3.56 -13.38
N PRO A 191 14.71 -2.79 -14.27
CA PRO A 191 14.02 -1.97 -15.24
C PRO A 191 13.02 -2.84 -16.00
N PHE A 192 11.74 -2.48 -15.96
CA PHE A 192 10.68 -3.15 -16.72
C PHE A 192 11.05 -3.10 -18.22
N GLY A 193 11.66 -4.17 -18.73
CA GLY A 193 12.25 -4.20 -20.08
C GLY A 193 13.52 -5.04 -20.23
N VAL A 194 14.20 -5.42 -19.14
CA VAL A 194 15.29 -6.42 -19.20
C VAL A 194 14.71 -7.79 -18.86
N GLN A 195 14.07 -8.43 -19.84
CA GLN A 195 13.80 -9.87 -19.76
C GLN A 195 15.13 -10.62 -19.90
N LYS A 196 15.40 -11.55 -18.97
CA LYS A 196 16.31 -12.67 -19.24
C LYS A 196 15.61 -13.68 -20.13
#